data_AF-D0I4K9-F1
#
_entry.id   AF-D0I4K9-F1
#
_cell.length_a   1.000
_cell.length_b   1.000
_cell.length_c   1.000
_cell.angle_alpha   90.00
_cell.angle_beta   90.00
_cell.angle_gamma   90.00
#
_symmetry.space_group_name_H-M   'P 1'
#
loop_
_entity.id
_entity.type
_entity.pdbx_description
1 polymer ?
#
loop_
_entity_poly.entity_id
_entity_poly.type
_entity_poly.pdbx_seq_one_letter_code
_entity_poly.pdbx_strand_id
1 'polypeptide(L)'
;MYHRYKKYINGNIDLNKEISACDDLTTEEKEIVAGAYKNFGKFDGWQLRELTHKEGSPWHKIWYDHCGNATYNAVMPNDVIRAHYENIKATGQASSL
;
A
#
# COMPACT_ATOMS: atom_id res chain seq x y z
N MET A 1 11.84 0.60 -6.67
CA MET A 1 12.14 1.13 -5.31
C MET A 1 12.87 0.10 -4.43
N TYR A 2 12.31 -1.08 -4.16
CA TYR A 2 12.90 -2.10 -3.26
C TYR A 2 14.40 -2.40 -3.50
N HIS A 3 14.80 -2.76 -4.73
CA HIS A 3 16.20 -3.11 -5.02
C HIS A 3 17.21 -1.99 -4.74
N ARG A 4 16.80 -0.73 -4.90
CA ARG A 4 17.65 0.45 -4.64
C ARG A 4 18.00 0.56 -3.15
N TYR A 5 17.03 0.32 -2.28
CA TYR A 5 17.17 0.49 -0.84
C TYR A 5 17.44 -0.82 -0.08
N LYS A 6 17.41 -1.97 -0.77
CA LYS A 6 17.66 -3.28 -0.17
C LYS A 6 18.98 -3.34 0.61
N LYS A 7 20.01 -2.58 0.20
CA LYS A 7 21.30 -2.49 0.91
C LYS A 7 21.20 -1.96 2.34
N TYR A 8 20.16 -1.19 2.66
CA TYR A 8 19.97 -0.63 3.99
C TYR A 8 19.34 -1.64 4.96
N ILE A 9 18.47 -2.56 4.50
CA ILE A 9 17.76 -3.58 5.30
C ILE A 9 17.22 -3.03 6.64
N ASN A 10 18.00 -3.12 7.72
CA ASN A 10 17.67 -2.70 9.09
C ASN A 10 18.40 -1.42 9.53
N GLY A 11 19.23 -0.85 8.66
CA GLY A 11 20.00 0.37 8.89
C GLY A 11 19.30 1.61 8.34
N ASN A 12 19.71 2.77 8.85
CA ASN A 12 19.17 4.05 8.41
C ASN A 12 19.55 4.34 6.94
N ILE A 13 18.57 4.81 6.17
CA ILE A 13 18.79 5.29 4.80
C ILE A 13 19.59 6.60 4.87
N ASP A 14 20.69 6.66 4.14
CA ASP A 14 21.47 7.90 4.00
C ASP A 14 20.79 8.82 2.99
N LEU A 15 19.95 9.73 3.50
CA LEU A 15 19.15 10.62 2.68
C LEU A 15 20.01 11.52 1.77
N ASN A 16 21.19 11.95 2.23
CA ASN A 16 22.08 12.80 1.44
C ASN A 16 22.64 12.09 0.21
N LYS A 17 22.79 10.76 0.28
CA LYS A 17 23.19 9.95 -0.87
C LYS A 17 22.04 9.53 -1.77
N GLU A 18 20.82 9.51 -1.25
CA GLU A 18 19.67 8.92 -1.95
C GLU A 18 18.69 9.94 -2.54
N ILE A 19 18.69 11.19 -2.05
CA ILE A 19 17.88 12.27 -2.62
C ILE A 19 18.41 12.64 -4.02
N SER A 20 17.52 12.60 -5.02
CA SER A 20 17.79 13.09 -6.38
C SER A 20 16.93 14.32 -6.66
N ALA A 21 17.50 15.32 -7.36
CA ALA A 21 16.80 16.54 -7.75
C ALA A 21 15.74 16.32 -8.87
N CYS A 22 15.70 15.13 -9.47
CA CYS A 22 14.78 14.79 -10.57
C CYS A 22 13.45 14.17 -10.08
N ASP A 23 13.22 14.13 -8.76
CA ASP A 23 12.07 13.48 -8.12
C ASP A 23 10.96 14.48 -7.74
N ASP A 24 10.88 15.62 -8.44
CA ASP A 24 9.86 16.62 -8.15
C ASP A 24 8.48 16.12 -8.60
N LEU A 25 7.72 15.63 -7.62
CA LEU A 25 6.31 15.34 -7.78
C LEU A 25 5.56 16.60 -8.25
N THR A 26 4.63 16.40 -9.18
CA THR A 26 3.64 17.41 -9.56
C THR A 26 2.82 17.83 -8.34
N THR A 27 2.13 18.98 -8.44
CA THR A 27 1.22 19.44 -7.38
C THR A 27 0.17 18.37 -7.04
N GLU A 28 -0.41 17.73 -8.06
CA GLU A 28 -1.41 16.67 -7.88
C GLU A 28 -0.82 15.46 -7.14
N GLU A 29 0.36 14.98 -7.52
CA GLU A 29 1.02 13.87 -6.82
C GLU A 29 1.38 14.22 -5.38
N LYS A 30 1.81 15.47 -5.11
CA LYS A 30 2.06 15.97 -3.75
C LYS A 30 0.79 15.96 -2.91
N GLU A 31 -0.35 16.35 -3.48
CA GLU A 31 -1.65 16.32 -2.81
C GLU A 31 -2.10 14.89 -2.50
N ILE A 32 -1.90 13.95 -3.42
CA ILE A 32 -2.20 12.51 -3.19
C ILE A 32 -1.35 11.97 -2.04
N VAL A 33 -0.04 12.22 -2.05
CA VAL A 33 0.87 11.75 -0.98
C VAL A 33 0.52 12.39 0.35
N ALA A 34 0.26 13.70 0.38
CA ALA A 34 -0.15 14.41 1.59
C ALA A 34 -1.50 13.89 2.13
N GLY A 35 -2.44 13.60 1.24
CA GLY A 35 -3.73 12.98 1.59
C GLY A 35 -3.55 11.59 2.19
N ALA A 36 -2.70 10.75 1.60
CA ALA A 36 -2.38 9.43 2.14
C ALA A 36 -1.74 9.55 3.52
N TYR A 37 -0.73 10.42 3.69
CA TYR A 37 -0.07 10.62 4.98
C TYR A 37 -1.02 11.17 6.06
N LYS A 38 -1.86 12.15 5.73
CA LYS A 38 -2.86 12.70 6.65
C LYS A 38 -3.85 11.64 7.15
N ASN A 39 -4.26 10.71 6.28
CA ASN A 39 -5.25 9.69 6.63
C ASN A 39 -4.61 8.48 7.34
N PHE A 40 -3.43 8.05 6.90
CA PHE A 40 -2.82 6.78 7.31
C PHE A 40 -1.58 6.93 8.20
N GLY A 41 -0.90 8.07 8.19
CA GLY A 41 0.35 8.29 8.93
C GLY A 41 0.20 8.29 10.46
N LYS A 42 -1.03 8.33 10.96
CA LYS A 42 -1.36 8.18 12.38
C LYS A 42 -1.40 6.72 12.85
N PHE A 43 -1.41 5.77 11.92
CA PHE A 43 -1.44 4.34 12.23
C PHE A 43 -0.02 3.79 12.28
N ASP A 44 0.23 2.88 13.23
CA ASP A 44 1.46 2.10 13.22
C ASP A 44 1.41 0.97 12.17
N GLY A 45 2.53 0.25 12.03
CA GLY A 45 2.65 -0.83 11.06
C GLY A 45 1.68 -1.98 11.29
N TRP A 46 1.32 -2.28 12.55
CA TRP A 46 0.37 -3.35 12.87
C TRP A 46 -1.06 -2.94 12.54
N GLN A 47 -1.45 -1.71 12.86
CA GLN A 47 -2.76 -1.16 12.51
C GLN A 47 -2.96 -1.07 11.00
N LEU A 48 -1.95 -0.64 10.25
CA LEU A 48 -1.99 -0.64 8.78
C LEU A 48 -2.12 -2.06 8.21
N ARG A 49 -1.43 -3.03 8.82
CA ARG A 49 -1.55 -4.44 8.45
C ARG A 49 -2.98 -4.94 8.69
N GLU A 50 -3.59 -4.67 9.84
CA GLU A 50 -4.96 -5.08 10.12
C GLU A 50 -5.97 -4.50 9.13
N LEU A 51 -5.84 -3.21 8.82
CA LEU A 51 -6.70 -2.54 7.82
C LEU A 51 -6.60 -3.17 6.44
N THR A 52 -5.38 -3.49 6.00
CA THR A 52 -5.12 -4.04 4.67
C THR A 52 -5.43 -5.53 4.58
N HIS A 53 -5.28 -6.29 5.66
CA HIS A 53 -5.49 -7.75 5.71
C HIS A 53 -6.92 -8.16 6.08
N LYS A 54 -7.83 -7.21 6.32
CA LYS A 54 -9.23 -7.47 6.69
C LYS A 54 -9.92 -8.44 5.73
N GLU A 55 -10.79 -9.30 6.25
CA GLU A 55 -11.55 -10.25 5.43
C GLU A 55 -12.31 -9.55 4.29
N GLY A 56 -12.20 -10.13 3.09
CA GLY A 56 -12.79 -9.57 1.87
C GLY A 56 -12.04 -8.35 1.28
N SER A 57 -10.91 -7.93 1.86
CA SER A 57 -10.01 -6.96 1.25
C SER A 57 -9.28 -7.55 0.03
N PRO A 58 -8.69 -6.72 -0.86
CA PRO A 58 -7.87 -7.19 -1.96
C PRO A 58 -6.72 -8.08 -1.50
N TRP A 59 -6.03 -7.70 -0.41
CA TRP A 59 -4.93 -8.49 0.11
C TRP A 59 -5.40 -9.85 0.63
N HIS A 60 -6.50 -9.89 1.38
CA HIS A 60 -7.08 -11.14 1.87
C HIS A 60 -7.41 -12.09 0.73
N LYS A 61 -8.09 -11.57 -0.31
CA LYS A 61 -8.48 -12.36 -1.50
C LYS A 61 -7.27 -12.96 -2.20
N ILE A 62 -6.23 -12.16 -2.44
CA ILE A 62 -5.05 -12.66 -3.13
C ILE A 62 -4.28 -13.66 -2.26
N TRP A 63 -4.14 -13.38 -0.96
CA TRP A 63 -3.33 -14.19 -0.08
C TRP A 63 -3.97 -15.54 0.28
N TYR A 64 -5.26 -15.54 0.60
CA TYR A 64 -6.00 -16.73 1.03
C TYR A 64 -6.78 -17.37 -0.12
N ASP A 65 -7.61 -16.60 -0.83
CA ASP A 65 -8.56 -17.17 -1.79
C ASP A 65 -7.88 -17.57 -3.12
N HIS A 66 -6.79 -16.88 -3.50
CA HIS A 66 -6.04 -17.14 -4.73
C HIS A 66 -4.70 -17.87 -4.46
N CYS A 67 -4.55 -18.52 -3.30
CA CYS A 67 -3.36 -19.26 -2.91
C CYS A 67 -2.05 -18.44 -2.94
N GLY A 68 -2.11 -17.13 -2.76
CA GLY A 68 -0.92 -16.27 -2.68
C GLY A 68 0.05 -16.73 -1.58
N ASN A 69 -0.49 -17.28 -0.49
CA ASN A 69 0.27 -17.86 0.63
C ASN A 69 1.18 -19.05 0.25
N ALA A 70 0.93 -19.71 -0.89
CA ALA A 70 1.73 -20.82 -1.40
C ALA A 70 2.84 -20.35 -2.36
N THR A 71 2.96 -19.04 -2.58
CA THR A 71 3.88 -18.44 -3.56
C THR A 71 4.65 -17.27 -2.97
N TYR A 72 5.80 -16.96 -3.58
CA TYR A 72 6.52 -15.72 -3.29
C TYR A 72 6.06 -14.62 -4.25
N ASN A 73 5.84 -13.41 -3.74
CA ASN A 73 5.46 -12.22 -4.51
C ASN A 73 4.14 -12.36 -5.29
N ALA A 74 3.09 -12.90 -4.65
CA ALA A 74 1.76 -12.97 -5.23
C ALA A 74 1.34 -11.61 -5.80
N VAL A 75 1.04 -11.59 -7.11
CA VAL A 75 0.66 -10.36 -7.82
C VAL A 75 -0.79 -10.02 -7.48
N MET A 76 -1.04 -8.77 -7.10
CA MET A 76 -2.38 -8.24 -6.90
C MET A 76 -2.80 -7.44 -8.14
N PRO A 77 -3.77 -7.92 -8.93
CA PRO A 77 -4.23 -7.20 -10.11
C PRO A 77 -4.91 -5.87 -9.76
N ASN A 78 -4.69 -4.85 -10.59
CA ASN A 78 -5.23 -3.49 -10.36
C ASN A 78 -6.77 -3.43 -10.40
N ASP A 79 -7.42 -4.31 -11.16
CA ASP A 79 -8.87 -4.44 -11.22
C ASP A 79 -9.46 -4.93 -9.90
N VAL A 80 -8.79 -5.85 -9.19
CA VAL A 80 -9.22 -6.32 -7.86
C VAL A 80 -9.18 -5.16 -6.85
N ILE A 81 -8.12 -4.34 -6.90
CA ILE A 81 -7.99 -3.14 -6.05
C ILE A 81 -9.09 -2.13 -6.40
N ARG A 82 -9.29 -1.85 -7.69
CA ARG A 82 -10.29 -0.89 -8.17
C ARG A 82 -11.70 -1.29 -7.76
N ALA A 83 -12.10 -2.53 -8.03
CA ALA A 83 -13.43 -3.03 -7.70
C ALA A 83 -13.73 -2.93 -6.21
N HIS A 84 -12.73 -3.18 -5.34
CA HIS A 84 -12.89 -3.01 -3.90
C HIS A 84 -13.20 -1.57 -3.51
N TYR A 85 -12.42 -0.59 -3.96
CA TYR A 85 -12.64 0.80 -3.60
C TYR A 85 -13.88 1.41 -4.28
N GLU A 86 -14.24 0.97 -5.48
CA GLU A 86 -15.51 1.33 -6.13
C GLU A 86 -16.71 0.85 -5.30
N ASN A 87 -16.66 -0.38 -4.78
CA ASN A 87 -17.68 -0.89 -3.87
C ASN A 87 -17.78 -0.03 -2.61
N ILE A 88 -16.66 0.29 -1.95
CA ILE A 88 -16.65 1.15 -0.76
C ILE A 88 -17.27 2.52 -1.08
N LYS A 89 -16.92 3.10 -2.23
CA LYS A 89 -17.47 4.38 -2.66
C LYS A 89 -18.98 4.32 -2.88
N ALA A 90 -19.48 3.20 -3.40
CA ALA A 90 -20.91 3.01 -3.68
C ALA A 90 -21.73 2.70 -2.42
N THR A 91 -21.19 1.89 -1.50
CA THR A 91 -21.94 1.36 -0.34
C THR A 91 -21.63 2.09 0.96
N GLY A 92 -20.51 2.82 1.03
CA GLY A 92 -19.96 3.37 2.28
C GLY A 92 -19.38 2.31 3.22
N GLN A 93 -19.31 1.04 2.79
CA GLN A 93 -18.89 -0.08 3.63
C GLN A 93 -17.55 -0.63 3.16
N ALA A 94 -16.52 -0.55 4.01
CA ALA A 94 -15.27 -1.27 3.83
C ALA A 94 -15.49 -2.76 4.11
N SER A 95 -15.16 -3.62 3.13
CA SER A 95 -15.41 -5.08 3.14
C SER A 95 -15.39 -5.70 4.54
N SER A 96 -16.40 -6.56 4.77
CA SER A 96 -16.99 -7.05 6.03
C SER A 96 -17.90 -6.03 6.74
N LEU A 97 -19.08 -5.82 6.14
CA LEU A 97 -20.44 -5.87 6.71
C LEU A 97 -21.39 -6.37 5.62
#